data_AF-A0A970N108-F1
#
_entry.id   AF-A0A970N108-F1
#
_cell.length_a   1.000
_cell.length_b   1.000
_cell.length_c   1.000
_cell.angle_alpha   90.00
_cell.angle_beta   90.00
_cell.angle_gamma   90.00
#
_symmetry.space_group_name_H-M   'P 1'
#
loop_
_entity.id
_entity.type
_entity.pdbx_description
1 polymer ?
#
loop_
_entity_poly.entity_id
_entity_poly.type
_entity_poly.pdbx_seq_one_letter_code
_entity_poly.pdbx_strand_id
1 'polypeptide(L)'
;SSPEPLSIDSQPASDEDSDAPVNWLISPEADVESQVIDGEWFNHVLKWFWEEFIELSLKQRKALLYGMSGDQIMAMVVSVGMKEVSESLEIQREQLASLINRLPLPDVEIAEELQITPRAVPSVRFKAWGRIRRRVKKSSLIEDDL
;
A
#
# COMPACT_ATOMS: atom_id res chain seq x y z
N SER A 1 32.91 -40.55 10.27
CA SER A 1 31.79 -39.69 10.68
C SER A 1 31.59 -38.60 9.67
N SER A 2 30.56 -38.74 8.85
CA SER A 2 30.06 -37.70 7.93
C SER A 2 28.75 -37.18 8.50
N PRO A 3 28.50 -35.85 8.54
CA PRO A 3 27.23 -35.32 9.00
C PRO A 3 26.14 -35.51 7.93
N GLU A 4 24.95 -35.93 8.37
CA GLU A 4 23.75 -36.07 7.56
C GLU A 4 23.33 -34.72 6.91
N PRO A 5 22.77 -34.74 5.68
CA PRO A 5 22.21 -33.54 5.07
C PRO A 5 20.92 -33.12 5.79
N LEU A 6 20.81 -31.83 6.07
CA LEU A 6 19.63 -31.21 6.68
C LEU A 6 18.41 -31.43 5.79
N SER A 7 17.42 -32.14 6.33
CA SER A 7 16.10 -32.35 5.74
C SER A 7 15.40 -31.00 5.54
N ILE A 8 15.01 -30.72 4.28
CA ILE A 8 14.29 -29.51 3.84
C ILE A 8 12.76 -29.67 4.00
N ASP A 9 12.26 -30.74 4.60
CA ASP A 9 10.83 -30.90 4.82
C ASP A 9 10.37 -30.19 6.11
N SER A 10 10.21 -28.87 6.05
CA SER A 10 9.32 -28.07 6.92
C SER A 10 9.28 -26.61 6.45
N GLN A 11 8.93 -26.36 5.19
CA GLN A 11 8.30 -25.09 4.84
C GLN A 11 6.78 -25.32 4.86
N PRO A 12 6.00 -24.63 5.72
CA PRO A 12 4.57 -24.62 5.52
C PRO A 12 4.31 -24.10 4.11
N ALA A 13 3.42 -24.81 3.40
CA ALA A 13 3.00 -24.49 2.05
C ALA A 13 2.84 -22.97 1.91
N SER A 14 3.57 -22.43 0.94
CA SER A 14 3.33 -21.10 0.38
C SER A 14 1.81 -20.89 0.33
N ASP A 15 1.28 -20.01 1.16
CA ASP A 15 -0.10 -19.56 1.07
C ASP A 15 -0.29 -19.04 -0.36
N GLU A 16 -0.96 -19.83 -1.21
CA GLU A 16 -1.35 -19.51 -2.58
C GLU A 16 -2.39 -18.37 -2.65
N ASP A 17 -2.63 -17.69 -1.53
CA ASP A 17 -3.38 -16.44 -1.41
C ASP A 17 -2.45 -15.21 -1.42
N SER A 18 -1.29 -15.33 -2.09
CA SER A 18 -0.50 -14.19 -2.57
C SER A 18 -1.21 -13.52 -3.76
N ASP A 19 -2.48 -13.21 -3.58
CA ASP A 19 -3.18 -12.24 -4.39
C ASP A 19 -2.38 -10.95 -4.25
N ALA A 20 -1.78 -10.47 -5.35
CA ALA A 20 -0.97 -9.26 -5.32
C ALA A 20 -1.75 -8.16 -4.59
N PRO A 21 -1.13 -7.33 -3.75
CA PRO A 21 -1.82 -6.42 -2.83
C PRO A 21 -2.72 -5.36 -3.50
N VAL A 22 -2.86 -5.39 -4.82
CA VAL A 22 -3.67 -4.53 -5.69
C VAL A 22 -4.69 -5.28 -6.54
N ASN A 23 -4.77 -6.61 -6.52
CA ASN A 23 -5.73 -7.37 -7.35
C ASN A 23 -7.19 -7.06 -7.02
N TRP A 24 -7.48 -6.69 -5.77
CA TRP A 24 -8.81 -6.24 -5.34
C TRP A 24 -9.15 -4.81 -5.76
N LEU A 25 -8.17 -4.05 -6.26
CA LEU A 25 -8.36 -2.68 -6.77
C LEU A 25 -8.89 -2.70 -8.22
N ILE A 26 -8.89 -3.88 -8.85
CA ILE A 26 -9.33 -4.12 -10.22
C ILE A 26 -10.61 -4.94 -10.14
N SER A 27 -11.73 -4.40 -10.63
CA SER A 27 -12.94 -5.19 -10.79
C SER A 27 -12.72 -6.20 -11.93
N PRO A 28 -12.88 -7.52 -11.70
CA PRO A 28 -12.74 -8.53 -12.75
C PRO A 28 -13.86 -8.45 -13.80
N GLU A 29 -14.91 -7.66 -13.55
CA GLU A 29 -16.08 -7.50 -14.41
C GLU A 29 -15.99 -6.24 -15.31
N ALA A 30 -15.08 -5.32 -15.01
CA ALA A 30 -14.83 -4.16 -15.85
C ALA A 30 -13.94 -4.55 -17.03
N ASP A 31 -14.41 -4.27 -18.24
CA ASP A 31 -13.65 -4.47 -19.48
C ASP A 31 -12.26 -3.81 -19.37
N VAL A 32 -11.20 -4.60 -19.60
CA VAL A 32 -9.80 -4.22 -19.38
C VAL A 32 -9.43 -2.98 -20.20
N GLU A 33 -10.08 -2.78 -21.36
CA GLU A 33 -9.92 -1.58 -22.20
C GLU A 33 -10.53 -0.32 -21.57
N SER A 34 -11.61 -0.44 -20.79
CA SER A 34 -12.25 0.69 -20.10
C SER A 34 -11.50 1.14 -18.85
N GLN A 35 -10.72 0.25 -18.23
CA GLN A 35 -9.95 0.56 -17.00
C GLN A 35 -8.69 1.39 -17.24
N VAL A 36 -8.21 1.48 -18.49
CA VAL A 36 -6.94 2.13 -18.85
C VAL A 36 -7.14 3.47 -19.60
N ILE A 37 -8.37 3.77 -20.05
CA ILE A 37 -8.66 4.96 -20.88
C ILE A 37 -9.29 6.11 -20.06
N ASP A 38 -9.91 5.81 -18.92
CA ASP A 38 -10.66 6.81 -18.15
C ASP A 38 -9.86 7.38 -16.97
N GLY A 39 -9.35 8.60 -17.14
CA GLY A 39 -8.73 9.37 -16.06
C GLY A 39 -9.69 9.64 -14.90
N GLU A 40 -11.01 9.58 -15.12
CA GLU A 40 -12.00 9.71 -14.05
C GLU A 40 -12.04 8.46 -13.17
N TRP A 41 -11.99 7.25 -13.76
CA TRP A 41 -11.90 5.99 -13.01
C TRP A 41 -10.65 5.94 -12.13
N PHE A 42 -9.48 6.26 -12.69
CA PHE A 42 -8.24 6.26 -11.93
C PHE A 42 -8.26 7.26 -10.77
N ASN A 43 -8.80 8.47 -10.99
CA ASN A 43 -8.98 9.45 -9.92
C ASN A 43 -10.00 9.01 -8.88
N HIS A 44 -11.07 8.31 -9.28
CA HIS A 44 -12.05 7.75 -8.36
C HIS A 44 -11.41 6.73 -7.43
N VAL A 45 -10.63 5.79 -7.98
CA VAL A 45 -9.89 4.78 -7.21
C VAL A 45 -8.89 5.43 -6.25
N LEU A 46 -8.14 6.44 -6.69
CA LEU A 46 -7.19 7.15 -5.84
C LEU A 46 -7.86 7.93 -4.72
N LYS A 47 -8.99 8.59 -4.98
CA LYS A 47 -9.77 9.29 -3.95
C LYS A 47 -10.33 8.34 -2.91
N TRP A 48 -10.90 7.22 -3.35
CA TRP A 48 -11.38 6.20 -2.42
C TRP A 48 -10.23 5.63 -1.59
N PHE A 49 -9.10 5.27 -2.22
CA PHE A 49 -7.92 4.78 -1.51
C PHE A 49 -7.46 5.80 -0.47
N TRP A 50 -7.47 7.08 -0.83
CA TRP A 50 -7.11 8.17 0.05
C TRP A 50 -8.03 8.28 1.27
N GLU A 51 -9.34 8.19 1.09
CA GLU A 51 -10.33 8.19 2.18
C GLU A 51 -10.07 7.05 3.18
N GLU A 52 -9.72 5.86 2.69
CA GLU A 52 -9.37 4.73 3.56
C GLU A 52 -7.98 4.87 4.18
N PHE A 53 -7.06 5.51 3.48
CA PHE A 53 -5.69 5.74 3.93
C PHE A 53 -5.64 6.73 5.10
N ILE A 54 -6.42 7.82 5.07
CA ILE A 54 -6.41 8.84 6.13
C ILE A 54 -6.92 8.30 7.47
N GLU A 55 -7.73 7.23 7.44
CA GLU A 55 -8.25 6.50 8.59
C GLU A 55 -7.21 5.61 9.29
N LEU A 56 -6.05 5.40 8.66
CA LEU A 56 -4.93 4.67 9.28
C LEU A 56 -4.24 5.53 10.34
N SER A 57 -3.61 4.88 11.34
CA SER A 57 -2.75 5.63 12.26
C SER A 57 -1.54 6.20 11.53
N LEU A 58 -0.97 7.31 12.02
CA LEU A 58 0.21 7.95 11.41
C LEU A 58 1.33 6.94 11.10
N LYS A 59 1.61 6.04 12.03
CA LYS A 59 2.62 4.98 11.88
C LYS A 59 2.32 4.04 10.70
N GLN A 60 1.05 3.70 10.50
CA GLN A 60 0.63 2.88 9.36
C GLN A 60 0.67 3.66 8.05
N ARG A 61 0.23 4.92 8.05
CA ARG A 61 0.31 5.80 6.87
C ARG A 61 1.74 5.93 6.38
N LYS A 62 2.67 6.27 7.29
CA LYS A 62 4.11 6.33 7.01
C LYS A 62 4.67 4.98 6.54
N ALA A 63 4.40 3.89 7.25
CA ALA A 63 4.88 2.55 6.84
C ALA A 63 4.42 2.14 5.44
N LEU A 64 3.16 2.43 5.12
CA LEU A 64 2.54 2.10 3.84
C LEU A 64 3.14 2.98 2.73
N LEU A 65 3.08 4.30 2.89
CA LEU A 65 3.47 5.28 1.88
C LEU A 65 4.98 5.23 1.61
N TYR A 66 5.82 5.05 2.64
CA TYR A 66 7.26 4.92 2.45
C TYR A 66 7.67 3.61 1.76
N GLY A 67 6.79 2.62 1.74
CA GLY A 67 6.99 1.37 1.00
C GLY A 67 6.44 1.39 -0.44
N MET A 68 5.78 2.46 -0.87
CA MET A 68 5.28 2.62 -2.24
C MET A 68 6.36 3.18 -3.16
N SER A 69 6.20 3.02 -4.48
CA SER A 69 7.07 3.67 -5.46
C SER A 69 6.82 5.17 -5.53
N GLY A 70 7.82 5.93 -6.00
CA GLY A 70 7.67 7.37 -6.25
C GLY A 70 6.49 7.71 -7.17
N ASP A 71 6.26 6.91 -8.22
CA ASP A 71 5.15 7.11 -9.16
C ASP A 71 3.77 6.95 -8.51
N GLN A 72 3.62 5.97 -7.61
CA GLN A 72 2.37 5.79 -6.85
C GLN A 72 2.08 7.00 -5.97
N ILE A 73 3.10 7.56 -5.33
CA ILE A 73 2.95 8.77 -4.50
C ILE A 73 2.68 9.99 -5.37
N MET A 74 3.31 10.09 -6.54
CA MET A 74 3.04 11.18 -7.48
C MET A 74 1.58 11.12 -7.96
N ALA A 75 1.06 9.94 -8.28
CA ALA A 75 -0.33 9.75 -8.64
C ALA A 75 -1.29 10.23 -7.53
N MET A 76 -1.01 9.88 -6.27
CA MET A 76 -1.76 10.40 -5.12
C MET A 76 -1.66 11.92 -4.99
N VAL A 77 -0.46 12.50 -5.18
CA VAL A 77 -0.25 13.96 -5.13
C VAL A 77 -1.03 14.68 -6.22
N VAL A 78 -1.10 14.10 -7.43
CA VAL A 78 -1.90 14.64 -8.54
C VAL A 78 -3.39 14.59 -8.24
N SER A 79 -3.87 13.50 -7.64
CA SER A 79 -5.31 13.29 -7.39
C SER A 79 -5.84 14.01 -6.14
N VAL A 80 -5.04 14.05 -5.07
CA VAL A 80 -5.45 14.55 -3.75
C VAL A 80 -4.80 15.90 -3.42
N GLY A 81 -3.53 16.07 -3.78
CA GLY A 81 -2.75 17.28 -3.51
C GLY A 81 -1.52 17.06 -2.63
N MET A 82 -0.43 17.78 -2.94
CA MET A 82 0.84 17.71 -2.20
C MET A 82 0.67 18.07 -0.72
N LYS A 83 -0.18 19.07 -0.42
CA LYS A 83 -0.41 19.54 0.94
C LYS A 83 -1.04 18.43 1.78
N GLU A 84 -2.13 17.86 1.31
CA GLU A 84 -2.93 16.81 1.94
C GLU A 84 -2.07 15.57 2.20
N VAL A 85 -1.29 15.14 1.21
CA VAL A 85 -0.35 14.02 1.37
C VAL A 85 0.69 14.33 2.45
N SER A 86 1.33 15.50 2.42
CA SER A 86 2.35 15.89 3.40
C SER A 86 1.80 16.00 4.82
N GLU A 87 0.62 16.58 5.00
CA GLU A 87 -0.05 16.76 6.29
C GLU A 87 -0.46 15.40 6.89
N SER A 88 -0.92 14.45 6.06
CA SER A 88 -1.25 13.10 6.53
C SER A 88 -0.02 12.34 7.08
N LEU A 89 1.18 12.70 6.63
CA LEU A 89 2.44 12.14 7.10
C LEU A 89 3.09 12.98 8.20
N GLU A 90 2.49 14.11 8.60
CA GLU A 90 3.07 15.07 9.55
C GLU A 90 4.49 15.53 9.16
N ILE A 91 4.71 15.76 7.86
CA ILE A 91 5.96 16.30 7.31
C ILE A 91 5.68 17.54 6.46
N GLN A 92 6.74 18.31 6.19
CA GLN A 92 6.65 19.45 5.29
C GLN A 92 6.57 19.01 3.83
N ARG A 93 6.01 19.87 2.96
CA ARG A 93 5.86 19.59 1.51
C ARG A 93 7.21 19.37 0.83
N GLU A 94 8.21 20.13 1.25
CA GLU A 94 9.59 20.05 0.77
C GLU A 94 10.24 18.73 1.16
N GLN A 95 9.92 18.22 2.37
CA GLN A 95 10.36 16.90 2.81
C GLN A 95 9.70 15.79 1.99
N LEU A 96 8.39 15.91 1.71
CA LEU A 96 7.69 14.96 0.83
C LEU A 96 8.25 14.97 -0.59
N ALA A 97 8.49 16.15 -1.17
CA ALA A 97 9.07 16.30 -2.50
C ALA A 97 10.47 15.66 -2.61
N SER A 98 11.32 15.86 -1.59
CA SER A 98 12.63 15.21 -1.51
C SER A 98 12.52 13.69 -1.35
N LEU A 99 11.54 13.25 -0.56
CA LEU A 99 11.31 11.84 -0.27
C LEU A 99 10.88 11.05 -1.51
N ILE A 100 10.01 11.60 -2.37
CA ILE A 100 9.47 10.90 -3.54
C ILE A 100 10.57 10.29 -4.42
N ASN A 101 11.70 10.98 -4.60
CA ASN A 101 12.82 10.49 -5.42
C ASN A 101 13.61 9.32 -4.79
N ARG A 102 13.39 9.05 -3.50
CA ARG A 102 14.04 7.97 -2.74
C ARG A 102 13.13 6.78 -2.52
N LEU A 103 11.85 6.89 -2.89
CA LEU A 103 10.86 5.85 -2.67
C LEU A 103 11.00 4.71 -3.69
N PRO A 104 10.79 3.45 -3.28
CA PRO A 104 10.46 3.00 -1.92
C PRO A 104 11.68 3.01 -0.97
N LEU A 105 11.46 3.37 0.30
CA LEU A 105 12.53 3.32 1.31
C LEU A 105 12.82 1.87 1.75
N PRO A 106 14.08 1.56 2.08
CA PRO A 106 14.42 0.32 2.77
C PRO A 106 13.72 0.19 4.13
N ASP A 107 13.35 -1.03 4.53
CA ASP A 107 12.68 -1.30 5.82
C ASP A 107 13.50 -0.80 7.04
N VAL A 108 14.82 -0.72 6.93
CA VAL A 108 15.68 -0.15 7.97
C VAL A 108 15.44 1.35 8.16
N GLU A 109 15.31 2.13 7.08
CA GLU A 109 15.04 3.56 7.14
C GLU A 109 13.61 3.81 7.65
N ILE A 110 12.64 3.03 7.16
CA ILE A 110 11.24 3.10 7.65
C ILE A 110 11.19 2.78 9.15
N ALA A 111 11.92 1.77 9.60
CA ALA A 111 11.91 1.36 11.00
C ALA A 111 12.52 2.42 11.94
N GLU A 112 13.57 3.10 11.50
CA GLU A 112 14.17 4.22 12.23
C GLU A 112 13.15 5.35 12.42
N GLU A 113 12.51 5.79 11.34
CA GLU A 113 11.49 6.84 11.36
C GLU A 113 10.26 6.46 12.21
N LEU A 114 9.89 5.18 12.23
CA LEU A 114 8.75 4.67 13.00
C LEU A 114 9.09 4.22 14.42
N GLN A 115 10.36 4.28 14.82
CA GLN A 115 10.90 3.78 16.09
C GLN A 115 10.48 2.33 16.37
N ILE A 116 10.70 1.44 15.40
CA ILE A 116 10.46 -0.01 15.50
C ILE A 116 11.66 -0.81 15.00
N THR A 117 11.57 -2.13 15.08
CA THR A 117 12.54 -3.00 14.45
C THR A 117 12.26 -3.11 12.94
N PRO A 118 13.30 -3.22 12.08
CA PRO A 118 13.13 -3.43 10.64
C PRO A 118 12.23 -4.63 10.31
N ARG A 119 12.36 -5.72 11.08
CA ARG A 119 11.53 -6.93 10.94
C ARG A 119 10.04 -6.70 11.20
N ALA A 120 9.66 -5.63 11.90
CA ALA A 120 8.26 -5.30 12.17
C ALA A 120 7.59 -4.52 11.03
N VAL A 121 8.36 -3.88 10.14
CA VAL A 121 7.82 -3.01 9.06
C VAL A 121 6.87 -3.78 8.13
N PRO A 122 7.20 -4.99 7.63
CA PRO A 122 6.27 -5.76 6.81
C PRO A 122 4.93 -6.05 7.51
N SER A 123 4.96 -6.37 8.81
CA SER A 123 3.75 -6.62 9.59
C SER A 123 2.89 -5.37 9.76
N VAL A 124 3.51 -4.20 9.94
CA VAL A 124 2.78 -2.92 10.01
C VAL A 124 2.10 -2.62 8.67
N ARG A 125 2.82 -2.78 7.54
CA ARG A 125 2.24 -2.62 6.19
C ARG A 125 1.10 -3.60 5.93
N PHE A 126 1.30 -4.88 6.26
CA PHE A 126 0.27 -5.90 6.10
C PHE A 126 -1.01 -5.56 6.88
N LYS A 127 -0.87 -5.11 8.14
CA LYS A 127 -2.00 -4.67 8.95
C LYS A 127 -2.68 -3.41 8.40
N ALA A 128 -1.93 -2.50 7.79
CA ALA A 128 -2.46 -1.30 7.15
C ALA A 128 -3.30 -1.67 5.92
N TRP A 129 -2.75 -2.48 5.00
CA TRP A 129 -3.49 -3.02 3.86
C TRP A 129 -4.72 -3.83 4.29
N GLY A 130 -4.60 -4.68 5.31
CA GLY A 130 -5.75 -5.41 5.85
C GLY A 130 -6.83 -4.53 6.50
N ARG A 131 -6.52 -3.29 6.88
CA ARG A 131 -7.54 -2.31 7.30
C ARG A 131 -8.24 -1.71 6.08
N ILE A 132 -7.48 -1.26 5.08
CA ILE A 132 -8.01 -0.73 3.82
C ILE A 132 -8.92 -1.78 3.16
N ARG A 133 -8.43 -3.01 2.96
CA ARG A 133 -9.17 -4.12 2.33
C ARG A 133 -10.50 -4.46 3.04
N ARG A 134 -10.54 -4.38 4.38
CA ARG A 134 -11.78 -4.64 5.13
C ARG A 134 -12.81 -3.55 4.97
N ARG A 135 -12.39 -2.33 4.60
CA ARG A 135 -13.27 -1.21 4.33
C ARG A 135 -13.75 -1.20 2.87
N VAL A 136 -12.93 -1.70 1.93
CA VAL A 136 -13.37 -2.03 0.54
C VAL A 136 -14.62 -2.89 0.56
N LYS A 137 -14.61 -4.01 1.30
CA LYS A 137 -15.73 -4.95 1.38
C LYS A 137 -17.02 -4.36 1.97
N LYS A 138 -16.97 -3.13 2.47
CA LYS A 138 -18.10 -2.39 3.04
C LYS A 138 -18.44 -1.13 2.25
N SER A 139 -17.64 -0.78 1.25
CA SER A 139 -17.77 0.43 0.46
C SER A 139 -18.51 0.13 -0.84
N SER A 140 -19.28 1.11 -1.32
CA SER A 140 -20.05 1.09 -2.58
C SER A 140 -19.20 1.00 -3.85
N LEU A 141 -17.87 0.86 -3.73
CA LEU A 141 -17.03 0.43 -4.86
C LEU A 141 -17.35 -0.99 -5.34
N ILE A 142 -17.98 -1.79 -4.47
CA ILE A 142 -18.61 -3.05 -4.82
C ILE A 142 -20.11 -2.78 -4.77
N GLU A 143 -20.64 -2.00 -5.70
CA GLU A 143 -22.08 -2.10 -5.97
C GLU A 143 -22.31 -3.47 -6.60
N ASP A 144 -22.97 -4.35 -5.82
CA ASP A 144 -23.59 -5.56 -6.33
C ASP A 144 -24.59 -5.15 -7.43
N ASP A 145 -24.25 -5.38 -8.69
CA ASP A 145 -25.25 -5.58 -9.74
C ASP A 145 -25.93 -6.94 -9.47
N LEU A 146 -26.97 -6.92 -8.64
CA LEU A 146 -27.98 -7.99 -8.53
C LEU A 146 -29.25 -7.62 -9.31
#